data_AF-T1EKA6-F1
#
_entry.id   AF-T1EKA6-F1
#
_cell.length_a   1.000
_cell.length_b   1.000
_cell.length_c   1.000
_cell.angle_alpha   90.00
_cell.angle_beta   90.00
_cell.angle_gamma   90.00
#
_symmetry.space_group_name_H-M   'P 1'
#
loop_
_entity.id
_entity.type
_entity.pdbx_description
1 polymer ?
#
loop_
_entity_poly.entity_id
_entity_poly.type
_entity_poly.pdbx_seq_one_letter_code
_entity_poly.pdbx_strand_id
1 'polypeptide(L)' 'KDHHRTAHSPGQIEKLENEFVKNNFLDASRRDRISAETGLDINQVRYWFQYRRVKERKLK' A
#
# COMPACT_ATOMS: atom_id res chain seq x y z
N LYS A 1 4.76 -3.27 -18.52
CA LYS A 1 3.44 -3.02 -17.90
C LYS A 1 3.46 -1.57 -17.41
N ASP A 2 2.71 -0.72 -18.10
CA ASP A 2 2.66 0.72 -17.87
C ASP A 2 2.24 1.02 -16.42
N HIS A 3 3.00 1.86 -15.73
CA HIS A 3 2.64 2.32 -14.38
C HIS A 3 1.65 3.47 -14.52
N HIS A 4 0.46 3.15 -15.04
CA HIS A 4 -0.67 4.07 -15.06
C HIS A 4 -0.89 4.51 -13.61
N ARG A 5 -0.68 5.80 -13.32
CA ARG A 5 -0.95 6.40 -12.01
C ARG A 5 -2.44 6.29 -11.74
N THR A 6 -2.84 5.12 -11.26
CA THR A 6 -4.22 4.82 -10.94
C THR A 6 -4.49 5.52 -9.63
N ALA A 7 -5.42 6.47 -9.62
CA ALA A 7 -5.87 7.09 -8.39
C ALA A 7 -6.46 5.99 -7.50
N HIS A 8 -5.87 5.78 -6.31
CA HIS A 8 -6.40 4.81 -5.37
C HIS A 8 -7.75 5.31 -4.84
N SER A 9 -8.76 4.45 -4.86
CA SER A 9 -10.07 4.78 -4.31
C SER A 9 -9.98 4.95 -2.78
N PRO A 10 -10.87 5.75 -2.15
CA PRO A 10 -10.84 5.97 -0.70
C PRO A 10 -10.84 4.67 0.11
N GLY A 11 -11.65 3.68 -0.28
CA GLY A 11 -11.67 2.37 0.38
C GLY A 11 -10.39 1.54 0.20
N GLN A 12 -9.65 1.74 -0.90
CA GLN A 12 -8.34 1.10 -1.07
C GLN A 12 -7.30 1.74 -0.15
N ILE A 13 -7.31 3.08 -0.05
CA ILE A 13 -6.41 3.81 0.85
C ILE A 13 -6.70 3.44 2.32
N GLU A 14 -7.97 3.36 2.71
CA GLU A 14 -8.36 2.98 4.08
C GLU A 14 -7.79 1.61 4.47
N LYS A 15 -7.93 0.60 3.60
CA LYS A 15 -7.34 -0.72 3.83
C LYS A 15 -5.81 -0.69 3.94
N LEU A 16 -5.16 0.07 3.05
CA LEU A 16 -3.70 0.21 3.05
C LEU A 16 -3.18 0.91 4.33
N GLU A 17 -3.84 1.98 4.77
CA GLU A 17 -3.53 2.68 6.02
C GLU A 17 -3.80 1.78 7.25
N ASN A 18 -4.93 1.05 7.27
CA ASN A 18 -5.27 0.15 8.37
C ASN A 18 -4.20 -0.93 8.57
N GLU A 19 -3.70 -1.51 7.48
CA GLU A 19 -2.60 -2.48 7.54
C GLU A 19 -1.26 -1.82 7.88
N PHE A 20 -0.99 -0.60 7.39
CA PHE A 20 0.21 0.15 7.73
C PHE A 20 0.31 0.43 9.24
N VAL A 21 -0.78 0.84 9.89
CA VAL A 21 -0.84 1.07 11.34
C VAL A 21 -0.51 -0.20 12.14
N LYS A 22 -0.89 -1.38 11.64
CA LYS A 22 -0.55 -2.66 12.26
C LYS A 22 0.91 -3.05 12.03
N ASN A 23 1.43 -2.83 10.82
CA ASN A 23 2.83 -3.07 10.48
C ASN A 23 3.28 -2.17 9.32
N ASN A 24 4.33 -1.38 9.56
CA ASN A 24 4.91 -0.48 8.57
C ASN A 24 5.66 -1.21 7.42
N PHE A 25 5.90 -2.51 7.56
CA PHE A 25 6.58 -3.38 6.60
C PHE A 25 5.68 -4.53 6.14
N LEU A 26 5.82 -4.92 4.87
CA LEU A 26 5.04 -5.98 4.27
C LEU A 26 5.86 -7.25 4.08
N ASP A 27 5.39 -8.33 4.67
CA ASP A 27 5.81 -9.68 4.34
C ASP A 27 5.16 -10.16 3.03
N ALA A 28 5.66 -11.27 2.46
CA ALA A 28 5.12 -11.84 1.22
C ALA A 28 3.62 -12.17 1.34
N SER A 29 3.23 -12.96 2.34
CA SER A 29 1.83 -13.36 2.54
C SER A 29 0.89 -12.17 2.76
N ARG A 30 1.36 -11.14 3.46
CA ARG A 30 0.56 -9.95 3.77
C ARG A 30 0.34 -9.09 2.52
N ARG A 31 1.35 -9.00 1.68
CA ARG A 31 1.29 -8.31 0.40
C ARG A 31 0.33 -9.00 -0.57
N ASP A 32 0.35 -10.33 -0.67
CA ASP A 32 -0.63 -11.08 -1.46
C ASP A 32 -2.05 -10.86 -0.96
N ARG A 33 -2.25 -10.91 0.37
CA ARG A 33 -3.54 -10.64 0.99
C ARG A 33 -4.05 -9.23 0.67
N ILE A 34 -3.22 -8.20 0.87
CA ILE A 34 -3.60 -6.81 0.61
C ILE A 34 -3.90 -6.58 -0.88
N SER A 35 -3.10 -7.19 -1.76
CA SER A 35 -3.34 -7.17 -3.21
C SER A 35 -4.72 -7.74 -3.55
N ALA A 36 -5.07 -8.91 -3.00
CA ALA A 36 -6.39 -9.50 -3.18
C ALA A 36 -7.52 -8.65 -2.58
N GLU A 37 -7.33 -8.07 -1.40
CA GLU A 37 -8.37 -7.27 -0.72
C GLU A 37 -8.61 -5.89 -1.34
N THR A 38 -7.60 -5.30 -1.97
CA THR A 38 -7.66 -3.97 -2.58
C THR A 38 -7.82 -4.02 -4.10
N GLY A 39 -7.59 -5.18 -4.73
CA GLY A 39 -7.53 -5.35 -6.18
C GLY A 39 -6.31 -4.68 -6.82
N LEU A 40 -5.32 -4.26 -6.03
CA LEU A 40 -4.11 -3.58 -6.50
C LEU A 40 -3.03 -4.61 -6.84
N ASP A 41 -2.19 -4.30 -7.82
CA ASP A 41 -1.02 -5.13 -8.10
C ASP A 41 -0.04 -5.13 -6.91
N ILE A 42 0.61 -6.26 -6.70
CA ILE A 42 1.66 -6.46 -5.67
C ILE A 42 2.67 -5.32 -5.68
N ASN A 43 3.07 -4.82 -6.85
CA ASN A 43 4.02 -3.71 -6.96
C ASN A 43 3.41 -2.37 -6.54
N GLN A 44 2.13 -2.11 -6.86
CA GLN A 44 1.44 -0.91 -6.37
C GLN A 44 1.36 -0.89 -4.85
N VAL A 45 1.04 -2.03 -4.24
CA VAL A 45 1.04 -2.18 -2.78
C VAL A 45 2.45 -1.93 -2.20
N ARG A 46 3.51 -2.47 -2.82
CA ARG A 46 4.90 -2.20 -2.40
C ARG A 46 5.27 -0.73 -2.49
N TYR A 47 4.97 -0.07 -3.61
CA TYR A 47 5.29 1.34 -3.82
C TYR A 47 4.50 2.23 -2.88
N TRP A 48 3.23 1.91 -2.64
CA TRP A 48 2.42 2.65 -1.67
C TRP A 48 3.03 2.58 -0.27
N PHE A 49 3.43 1.38 0.20
CA PHE A 49 4.08 1.25 1.52
C PHE A 49 5.44 1.95 1.58
N GLN A 50 6.22 1.93 0.49
CA GLN A 50 7.47 2.69 0.40
C GLN A 50 7.23 4.21 0.51
N TYR A 51 6.30 4.74 -0.29
CA TYR A 51 5.92 6.15 -0.26
C TYR A 51 5.36 6.55 1.10
N ARG A 52 4.50 5.70 1.69
CA ARG A 52 3.89 5.96 2.99
C ARG A 52 4.91 6.06 4.12
N ARG A 53 5.95 5.21 4.12
CA ARG A 53 7.09 5.32 5.07
C ARG A 53 7.91 6.58 4.86
N VAL A 54 8.10 7.04 3.61
CA VAL A 54 8.79 8.31 3.34
C VAL A 54 7.95 9.47 3.84
N LYS A 55 6.63 9.46 3.60
CA LYS A 55 5.70 10.47 4.07
C LYS A 55 5.67 10.52 5.60
N GLU A 56 5.61 9.38 6.29
CA GLU A 56 5.66 9.29 7.75
C GLU A 56 6.95 9.92 8.32
N ARG A 57 8.10 9.64 7.70
CA ARG A 57 9.38 10.22 8.12
C ARG A 57 9.51 11.72 7.87
N LYS A 58 8.78 12.26 6.88
CA LYS A 58 8.77 13.69 6.57
C LYS A 58 7.75 14.48 7.42
N LEU A 59 6.74 13.80 7.96
CA LEU A 59 5.70 14.40 8.79
C LEU A 59 6.02 14.35 10.29
N LYS A 60 7.01 13.55 10.69
CA LYS A 60 7.69 13.65 11.99
C LYS A 60 8.79 14.69 11.92
#